data_AF-A0A9Q0F103-F1
#
_entry.id   AF-A0A9Q0F103-F1
#
_cell.length_a   1.000
_cell.length_b   1.000
_cell.length_c   1.000
_cell.angle_alpha   90.00
_cell.angle_beta   90.00
_cell.angle_gamma   90.00
#
_symmetry.space_group_name_H-M   'P 1'
#
loop_
_entity.id
_entity.type
_entity.pdbx_description
1 polymer ?
#
loop_
_entity_poly.entity_id
_entity_poly.type
_entity_poly.pdbx_seq_one_letter_code
_entity_poly.pdbx_strand_id
1 'polypeptide(L)' 'MEEGCMTPRHVGSRIPAAGLVCPPPPRKKPAVYYEEERKRDPPKGGYFQPPDLEAFFTIIAPIRRQACS' A
#
# COMPACT_ATOMS: atom_id res chain seq x y z
N MET A 1 7.85 5.56 40.02
CA MET A 1 6.56 5.31 39.36
C MET A 1 6.90 5.09 37.90
N GLU A 2 6.97 3.83 37.46
CA GLU A 2 7.27 3.50 36.07
C GLU A 2 5.92 3.46 35.35
N GLU A 3 5.48 4.63 34.89
CA GLU A 3 4.12 4.84 34.41
C GLU A 3 4.09 4.75 32.89
N GLY A 4 4.06 3.52 32.40
CA GLY A 4 3.87 3.21 30.99
C GLY A 4 2.87 2.07 30.83
N CYS A 5 2.01 2.16 29.80
CA CYS A 5 1.15 1.05 29.42
C CYS A 5 2.02 -0.09 28.90
N MET A 6 2.10 -1.20 29.64
CA MET A 6 2.83 -2.40 29.23
C MET A 6 1.87 -3.56 28.94
N THR A 7 2.20 -4.37 27.94
CA THR A 7 1.46 -5.61 27.66
C THR A 7 1.52 -6.56 28.87
N PRO A 8 0.38 -7.06 29.37
CA PRO A 8 0.35 -8.02 30.47
C PRO A 8 1.15 -9.29 30.16
N ARG A 9 2.07 -9.67 31.06
CA ARG A 9 2.99 -10.81 30.86
C ARG A 9 2.46 -12.15 31.39
N HIS A 10 1.36 -12.12 32.14
CA HIS A 10 0.74 -13.28 32.77
C HIS A 10 0.26 -14.30 31.73
N VAL A 11 0.39 -15.60 32.04
CA VAL A 11 0.08 -16.70 31.10
C VAL A 11 -1.37 -16.64 30.61
N GLY A 12 -2.32 -16.26 31.47
CA GLY A 12 -3.74 -16.11 31.09
C GLY A 12 -4.03 -14.94 30.13
N SER A 13 -3.08 -14.02 29.93
CA SER A 13 -3.19 -12.91 28.97
C SER A 13 -2.42 -13.18 27.67
N ARG A 14 -1.74 -14.32 27.55
CA ARG A 14 -1.02 -14.71 26.32
C ARG A 14 -1.99 -15.37 25.35
N ILE A 15 -1.85 -15.04 24.06
CA ILE A 15 -2.56 -15.74 23.00
C ILE A 15 -2.07 -17.21 23.00
N PRO A 16 -2.98 -18.20 23.08
CA PRO A 16 -2.60 -19.60 23.03
C PRO A 16 -1.81 -19.92 21.77
N ALA A 17 -0.70 -20.64 21.91
CA ALA A 17 0.11 -21.08 20.75
C ALA A 17 -0.61 -22.13 19.89
N ALA A 18 -1.65 -22.78 20.44
CA ALA A 18 -2.52 -23.68 19.71
C ALA A 18 -3.31 -22.89 18.65
N GLY A 19 -3.08 -23.21 17.37
CA GLY A 19 -3.75 -22.54 16.26
C GLY A 19 -2.99 -21.36 15.64
N LEU A 20 -1.71 -21.15 15.95
CA LEU A 20 -0.83 -20.20 15.25
C LEU A 20 -0.50 -20.60 13.80
N VAL A 21 -1.17 -21.61 13.25
CA VAL A 21 -1.05 -21.96 11.84
C VAL A 21 -1.84 -20.93 11.05
N CYS A 22 -1.11 -20.02 10.39
CA CYS A 22 -1.72 -19.09 9.45
C CYS A 22 -2.54 -19.87 8.42
N PRO A 23 -3.76 -19.43 8.08
CA PRO A 23 -4.51 -20.06 7.01
C PRO A 23 -3.69 -20.01 5.71
N PRO A 24 -3.87 -20.97 4.80
CA PRO A 24 -3.19 -20.95 3.53
C PRO A 24 -3.50 -19.65 2.77
N PRO A 25 -2.54 -19.14 1.98
CA PRO A 25 -2.74 -17.88 1.26
C PRO A 25 -3.91 -17.99 0.26
N PRO A 26 -4.62 -16.89 0.01
CA PRO A 26 -5.68 -16.87 -1.00
C PRO A 26 -5.09 -17.21 -2.38
N ARG A 27 -5.85 -17.98 -3.17
CA ARG A 27 -5.43 -18.37 -4.52
C ARG A 27 -5.38 -17.14 -5.42
N LYS A 28 -4.27 -16.99 -6.16
CA LYS A 28 -4.19 -15.98 -7.24
C LYS A 28 -5.25 -16.29 -8.29
N LYS A 29 -5.89 -15.25 -8.82
CA LYS A 29 -6.79 -15.39 -9.98
C LYS A 29 -5.97 -15.81 -11.20
N PRO A 30 -6.52 -16.65 -12.10
CA PRO A 30 -5.81 -17.10 -13.28
C PRO A 30 -5.57 -15.94 -14.26
N ALA A 31 -4.53 -16.06 -15.08
CA ALA A 31 -4.06 -15.00 -15.97
C ALA A 31 -5.13 -14.45 -16.92
N VAL A 32 -6.10 -15.29 -17.30
CA VAL A 32 -7.24 -14.95 -18.15
C VAL A 32 -8.10 -13.81 -17.60
N TYR A 33 -8.22 -13.64 -16.29
CA TYR A 33 -8.93 -12.48 -15.71
C TYR A 33 -8.18 -11.17 -15.92
N TYR A 34 -6.85 -11.20 -16.00
CA TYR A 34 -6.04 -10.03 -16.27
C TYR A 34 -6.00 -9.71 -17.78
N GLU A 35 -6.14 -10.71 -18.65
CA GLU A 35 -6.31 -10.48 -20.09
C GLU A 35 -7.65 -9.84 -20.44
N GLU A 36 -8.73 -10.25 -19.77
CA GLU A 36 -10.00 -9.53 -19.85
C GLU A 36 -9.87 -8.10 -19.33
N GLU A 37 -9.11 -7.87 -18.25
CA GLU A 37 -8.79 -6.53 -17.74
C GLU A 37 -7.96 -5.67 -18.69
N ARG A 38 -7.07 -6.29 -19.48
CA ARG A 38 -6.32 -5.61 -20.55
C ARG A 38 -7.17 -5.29 -21.77
N LYS A 39 -8.34 -5.93 -21.91
CA LYS A 39 -9.33 -5.66 -22.95
C LYS A 39 -10.54 -4.88 -22.44
N ARG A 40 -10.58 -4.53 -21.15
CA ARG A 40 -11.67 -3.71 -20.61
C ARG A 40 -11.58 -2.34 -21.26
N ASP A 41 -12.70 -1.92 -21.82
CA ASP A 41 -12.87 -0.55 -22.26
C ASP A 41 -12.52 0.40 -21.10
N PRO A 42 -11.95 1.58 -21.39
CA PRO A 42 -11.80 2.62 -20.39
C PRO A 42 -13.12 2.84 -19.62
N PRO A 43 -13.06 3.28 -18.35
CA PRO A 43 -14.26 3.65 -17.60
C PRO A 43 -15.13 4.59 -18.43
N LYS A 44 -16.46 4.49 -18.31
CA LYS A 44 -17.43 5.23 -19.13
C LYS A 44 -17.25 6.76 -19.10
N GLY A 45 -16.52 7.30 -18.13
CA GLY A 45 -16.16 8.72 -18.02
C GLY A 45 -14.67 9.04 -18.23
N GLY A 46 -13.91 8.10 -18.82
CA GLY A 46 -12.46 8.16 -18.89
C GLY A 46 -11.79 7.89 -17.54
N TYR A 47 -10.47 7.76 -17.57
CA TYR A 47 -9.67 7.73 -16.35
C TYR A 47 -9.59 9.15 -15.77
N PHE A 48 -9.43 9.24 -14.45
CA PHE A 48 -9.12 10.51 -13.79
C PHE A 48 -7.98 11.21 -14.52
N GLN A 49 -8.26 12.42 -15.00
CA GLN A 49 -7.24 13.31 -15.56
C GLN A 49 -6.72 14.13 -14.39
N PRO A 50 -5.55 13.77 -13.81
CA PRO A 50 -4.98 14.61 -12.77
C PRO A 50 -4.72 16.01 -13.36
N PRO A 51 -4.92 17.08 -12.57
CA PRO A 51 -4.46 18.41 -12.95
C PRO A 51 -2.98 18.33 -13.34
N ASP A 52 -2.56 19.17 -14.29
CA ASP A 52 -1.24 19.09 -14.91
C ASP A 52 -0.13 18.95 -13.85
N LEU A 53 0.42 17.74 -13.76
CA LEU A 53 1.47 17.42 -12.80
C LEU A 53 2.74 18.22 -13.08
N GLU A 54 2.93 18.67 -14.32
CA GLU A 54 4.06 19.52 -14.69
C GLU A 54 4.01 20.89 -13.97
N ALA A 55 2.80 21.42 -13.75
CA ALA A 55 2.60 22.63 -12.95
C ALA A 55 3.04 22.43 -11.49
N PHE A 56 2.82 21.25 -10.91
CA PHE A 56 3.28 20.96 -9.55
C PHE A 56 4.80 20.88 -9.48
N PHE A 57 5.46 20.25 -10.45
CA PHE A 57 6.91 20.15 -10.43
C PHE A 57 7.59 21.49 -10.74
N THR A 58 7.01 22.36 -11.57
CA THR A 58 7.53 23.71 -11.83
C THR A 58 7.37 24.65 -10.62
N ILE A 59 6.27 24.53 -9.86
CA ILE A 59 6.01 25.37 -8.69
C ILE A 59 6.71 24.85 -7.42
N ILE A 60 6.80 23.52 -7.25
CA ILE A 60 7.26 22.89 -6.01
C ILE A 60 8.73 22.44 -6.09
N ALA A 61 9.35 22.32 -7.28
CA ALA A 61 10.76 21.98 -7.34
C ALA A 61 11.61 23.12 -6.72
N PRO A 62 12.35 22.88 -5.62
CA PRO A 62 13.44 23.77 -5.30
C PRO A 62 14.39 23.76 -6.49
N ILE A 63 14.77 24.95 -6.98
CA ILE A 63 15.85 25.12 -7.97
C ILE A 63 17.04 24.33 -7.44
N ARG A 64 17.25 23.11 -7.97
CA ARG A 64 18.42 22.32 -7.60
C ARG A 64 19.61 23.14 -8.07
N ARG A 65 20.34 23.75 -7.13
CA ARG A 65 21.68 24.25 -7.40
C ARG A 65 22.46 23.05 -7.91
N GLN A 66 22.81 23.10 -9.20
CA GLN A 66 23.68 22.10 -9.80
C GLN A 66 24.95 22.07 -8.96
N ALA A 67 25.30 20.90 -8.41
CA ALA A 67 26.67 20.66 -7.98
C ALA A 67 27.48 20.37 -9.24
N CYS A 68 28.61 21.06 -9.40
CA CYS A 68 29.51 20.88 -10.54
C CYS A 68 30.02 19.44 -10.64
N SER A 69 30.40 19.11 -11.88
CA SER A 69 30.99 17.87 -12.40
C SER A 69 31.99 17.16 -11.50
#